data_AF-A0A934NDF5-F1
#
_entry.id   AF-A0A934NDF5-F1
#
_cell.length_a   1.000
_cell.length_b   1.000
_cell.length_c   1.000
_cell.angle_alpha   90.00
_cell.angle_beta   90.00
_cell.angle_gamma   90.00
#
_symmetry.space_group_name_H-M   'P 1'
#
loop_
_entity.id
_entity.type
_entity.pdbx_description
1 polymer ?
#
loop_
_entity_poly.entity_id
_entity_poly.type
_entity_poly.pdbx_seq_one_letter_code
_entity_poly.pdbx_strand_id
1 'polypeptide(L)'
;MALRLKKQYAPPVSRVQVRRSQLSDSLGWMRRDVVRRLLPFAAVVVTLWLLLRPRWLGLSLGAPEIQLAVGAVGAVLLFFGGAAVQLGLSRRRRALAVAGSGADLWVQAGYYLLLNAPLEEAVFRGLLQGALTALGGPALGLSAGTAAYVLYHRLGGWAWQDVAATTLVGMPLALLYWLLPGPPSLVAVSLAHAGATCGFLGPGPWLLWRLRLLA
;
A
#
# COMPACT_ATOMS: atom_id res chain seq x y z
N MET A 1 -61.28 -12.61 -15.49
CA MET A 1 -60.13 -11.99 -16.19
C MET A 1 -59.13 -11.53 -15.13
N ALA A 2 -58.21 -12.41 -14.71
CA ALA A 2 -57.26 -12.14 -13.63
C ALA A 2 -55.86 -11.91 -14.22
N LEU A 3 -55.42 -10.64 -14.24
CA LEU A 3 -54.08 -10.24 -14.68
C LEU A 3 -53.05 -10.62 -13.60
N ARG A 4 -52.39 -11.77 -13.81
CA ARG A 4 -51.26 -12.23 -13.01
C ARG A 4 -50.03 -11.40 -13.40
N LEU A 5 -49.79 -10.31 -12.68
CA LEU A 5 -48.54 -9.56 -12.76
C LEU A 5 -47.39 -10.46 -12.30
N LYS A 6 -46.68 -11.05 -13.27
CA LYS A 6 -45.35 -11.64 -13.05
C LYS A 6 -44.42 -10.50 -12.62
N LYS A 7 -44.30 -10.28 -11.32
CA LYS A 7 -43.17 -9.57 -10.73
C LYS A 7 -41.92 -10.39 -11.11
N GLN A 8 -41.24 -9.97 -12.18
CA GLN A 8 -39.92 -10.49 -12.51
C GLN A 8 -39.04 -10.16 -11.31
N TYR A 9 -38.77 -11.18 -10.49
CA TYR A 9 -37.72 -11.10 -9.49
C TYR A 9 -36.44 -10.79 -10.27
N ALA A 10 -35.97 -9.54 -10.17
CA ALA A 10 -34.60 -9.23 -10.51
C ALA A 10 -33.74 -10.26 -9.77
N PRO A 11 -32.79 -10.93 -10.45
CA PRO A 11 -31.92 -11.87 -9.76
C PRO A 11 -31.31 -11.15 -8.55
N PRO A 12 -31.25 -11.79 -7.37
CA PRO A 12 -30.65 -11.15 -6.20
C PRO A 12 -29.27 -10.64 -6.61
N VAL A 13 -28.99 -9.38 -6.29
CA VAL A 13 -27.69 -8.74 -6.52
C VAL A 13 -26.64 -9.70 -5.97
N SER A 14 -25.92 -10.41 -6.85
CA SER A 14 -24.98 -11.47 -6.46
C SER A 14 -24.07 -11.02 -5.31
N ARG A 15 -24.17 -11.66 -4.14
CA ARG A 15 -23.40 -11.23 -2.97
C ARG A 15 -21.91 -11.23 -3.28
N VAL A 16 -21.18 -10.24 -2.75
CA VAL A 16 -19.71 -10.20 -2.83
C VAL A 16 -19.17 -11.47 -2.17
N GLN A 17 -18.37 -12.24 -2.89
CA GLN A 17 -17.76 -13.45 -2.38
C GLN A 17 -16.62 -13.08 -1.42
N VAL A 18 -16.71 -13.55 -0.17
CA VAL A 18 -15.69 -13.29 0.84
C VAL A 18 -14.78 -14.50 0.96
N ARG A 19 -13.50 -14.35 0.63
CA ARG A 19 -12.46 -15.37 0.81
C ARG A 19 -11.66 -15.05 2.07
N ARG A 20 -11.75 -15.94 3.06
CA ARG A 20 -10.97 -15.81 4.31
C ARG A 20 -9.64 -16.53 4.14
N SER A 21 -8.56 -15.86 4.54
CA SER A 21 -7.22 -16.45 4.59
C SER A 21 -7.00 -17.19 5.91
N GLN A 22 -6.14 -18.19 5.90
CA GLN A 22 -5.60 -18.77 7.12
C GLN A 22 -4.26 -18.09 7.47
N LEU A 23 -3.85 -18.15 8.74
CA LEU A 23 -2.55 -17.62 9.16
C LEU A 23 -1.39 -18.27 8.38
N SER A 24 -1.49 -19.56 8.08
CA SER A 24 -0.54 -20.31 7.26
C SER A 24 -0.45 -19.77 5.82
N ASP A 25 -1.59 -19.39 5.22
CA ASP A 25 -1.62 -18.74 3.91
C ASP A 25 -0.82 -17.44 3.95
N SER A 26 -1.02 -16.65 5.02
CA SER A 26 -0.36 -15.37 5.23
C SER A 26 1.14 -15.48 5.36
N LEU A 27 1.60 -16.34 6.27
CA LEU A 27 3.02 -16.62 6.44
C LEU A 27 3.64 -17.17 5.15
N GLY A 28 2.90 -18.01 4.41
CA GLY A 28 3.35 -18.59 3.15
C GLY A 28 3.60 -17.54 2.08
N TRP A 29 2.69 -16.58 1.88
CA TRP A 29 2.92 -15.51 0.91
C TRP A 29 3.95 -14.49 1.39
N MET A 30 3.97 -14.14 2.68
CA MET A 30 4.96 -13.21 3.25
C MET A 30 6.37 -13.75 3.07
N ARG A 31 6.61 -15.03 3.35
CA ARG A 31 7.92 -15.66 3.14
C ARG A 31 8.37 -15.54 1.68
N ARG A 32 7.46 -15.80 0.73
CA ARG A 32 7.78 -15.68 -0.70
C ARG A 32 8.08 -14.24 -1.09
N ASP A 33 7.31 -13.29 -0.57
CA ASP A 33 7.49 -11.86 -0.82
C ASP A 33 8.82 -11.35 -0.26
N VAL A 34 9.17 -11.75 0.97
CA VAL A 34 10.46 -11.42 1.59
C VAL A 34 11.61 -11.92 0.73
N VAL A 35 11.62 -13.20 0.37
CA VAL A 35 12.73 -13.79 -0.38
C VAL A 35 12.85 -13.22 -1.79
N ARG A 36 11.72 -13.05 -2.50
CA ARG A 36 11.73 -12.67 -3.91
C ARG A 36 11.81 -11.17 -4.14
N ARG A 37 11.49 -10.36 -3.14
CA ARG A 37 11.36 -8.91 -3.30
C ARG A 37 12.01 -8.11 -2.19
N LEU A 38 11.56 -8.25 -0.96
CA LEU A 38 12.00 -7.35 0.11
C LEU A 38 13.49 -7.53 0.44
N LEU A 39 13.99 -8.76 0.40
CA LEU A 39 15.41 -9.04 0.62
C LEU A 39 16.29 -8.47 -0.51
N PRO A 40 16.00 -8.69 -1.81
CA PRO A 40 16.67 -7.97 -2.90
C PRO A 40 16.63 -6.44 -2.77
N PHE A 41 15.48 -5.86 -2.39
CA PHE A 41 15.33 -4.42 -2.16
C PHE A 41 16.26 -3.95 -1.04
N ALA A 42 16.23 -4.62 0.11
CA ALA A 42 17.11 -4.32 1.24
C ALA A 42 18.59 -4.42 0.85
N ALA A 43 18.98 -5.47 0.12
CA ALA A 43 20.35 -5.69 -0.30
C ALA A 43 20.86 -4.53 -1.17
N VAL A 44 20.08 -4.08 -2.16
CA VAL A 44 20.45 -2.95 -3.03
C VAL A 44 20.59 -1.65 -2.22
N VAL A 45 19.59 -1.34 -1.39
CA VAL A 45 19.59 -0.11 -0.58
C VAL A 45 20.77 -0.09 0.40
N VAL A 46 20.98 -1.19 1.13
CA VAL A 46 22.07 -1.31 2.11
C VAL A 46 23.43 -1.22 1.42
N THR A 47 23.61 -1.90 0.30
CA THR A 47 24.87 -1.86 -0.46
C THR A 47 25.19 -0.43 -0.90
N LEU A 48 24.22 0.28 -1.49
CA LEU A 48 24.42 1.66 -1.91
C LEU A 48 24.66 2.60 -0.73
N TRP A 49 23.96 2.42 0.39
CA TRP A 49 24.21 3.20 1.59
C TRP A 49 25.62 2.98 2.15
N LEU A 50 26.09 1.74 2.23
CA LEU A 50 27.42 1.42 2.73
C LEU A 50 28.53 2.02 1.85
N LEU A 51 28.34 2.01 0.53
CA LEU A 51 29.34 2.49 -0.43
C LEU A 51 29.35 4.02 -0.59
N LEU A 52 28.18 4.65 -0.65
CA LEU A 52 28.06 6.06 -1.07
C LEU A 52 27.52 6.98 0.03
N ARG A 53 26.89 6.44 1.07
CA ARG A 53 26.16 7.16 2.13
C ARG A 53 25.32 8.34 1.61
N PRO A 54 24.45 8.11 0.61
CA PRO A 54 23.74 9.20 -0.03
C PRO A 54 22.68 9.81 0.89
N ARG A 55 22.70 11.14 1.06
CA ARG A 55 21.73 11.85 1.91
C ARG A 55 20.29 11.74 1.40
N TRP A 56 20.11 11.55 0.10
CA TRP A 56 18.82 11.41 -0.56
C TRP A 56 18.19 10.03 -0.43
N LEU A 57 18.84 9.05 0.23
CA LEU A 57 18.21 7.76 0.54
C LEU A 57 17.14 7.86 1.64
N GLY A 58 17.12 8.95 2.41
CA GLY A 58 16.09 9.14 3.41
C GLY A 58 16.28 8.31 4.69
N LEU A 59 17.47 7.76 4.92
CA LEU A 59 17.78 6.96 6.13
C LEU A 59 18.02 7.82 7.38
N SER A 60 17.85 9.15 7.27
CA SER A 60 17.91 10.05 8.41
C SER A 60 16.57 10.11 9.15
N LEU A 61 16.58 10.55 10.40
CA LEU A 61 15.34 10.82 11.13
C LEU A 61 14.64 12.13 10.68
N GLY A 62 15.31 12.97 9.89
CA GLY A 62 14.80 14.29 9.49
C GLY A 62 14.47 15.16 10.72
N ALA A 63 13.31 15.81 10.70
CA ALA A 63 12.67 16.38 11.88
C ALA A 63 11.71 15.34 12.50
N PRO A 64 12.15 14.55 13.51
CA PRO A 64 11.43 13.35 13.95
C PRO A 64 10.00 13.64 14.43
N GLU A 65 9.78 14.76 15.11
CA GLU A 65 8.45 15.17 15.59
C GLU A 65 7.47 15.36 14.43
N ILE A 66 7.90 16.10 13.39
CA ILE A 66 7.10 16.35 12.18
C ILE A 66 6.90 15.04 11.41
N GLN A 67 7.95 14.22 11.30
CA GLN A 67 7.89 12.94 10.59
C GLN A 67 6.91 11.97 11.26
N LEU A 68 6.94 11.87 12.59
CA LEU A 68 6.01 11.03 13.34
C LEU A 68 4.58 11.58 13.28
N ALA A 69 4.38 12.89 13.45
CA ALA A 69 3.06 13.50 13.39
C ALA A 69 2.42 13.33 12.01
N VAL A 70 3.13 13.70 10.94
CA VAL A 70 2.65 13.57 9.57
C VAL A 70 2.49 12.10 9.19
N GLY A 71 3.41 11.24 9.59
CA GLY A 71 3.33 9.80 9.36
C GLY A 71 2.11 9.17 10.02
N ALA A 72 1.83 9.52 11.28
CA ALA A 72 0.66 9.02 12.02
C ALA A 72 -0.66 9.51 11.41
N VAL A 73 -0.77 10.82 11.14
CA VAL A 73 -1.97 11.38 10.47
C VAL A 73 -2.15 10.77 9.09
N GLY A 74 -1.08 10.69 8.31
CA GLY A 74 -1.07 10.07 6.99
C GLY A 74 -1.47 8.60 7.05
N ALA A 75 -0.98 7.84 8.04
CA ALA A 75 -1.36 6.44 8.21
C ALA A 75 -2.86 6.27 8.43
N VAL A 76 -3.47 7.09 9.28
CA VAL A 76 -4.92 7.06 9.53
C VAL A 76 -5.71 7.45 8.29
N LEU A 77 -5.36 8.56 7.65
CA LEU A 77 -6.06 9.06 6.46
C LEU A 77 -5.98 8.07 5.30
N LEU A 78 -4.78 7.53 5.03
CA LEU A 78 -4.58 6.58 3.94
C LEU A 78 -5.13 5.20 4.26
N PHE A 79 -5.21 4.80 5.54
CA PHE A 79 -5.93 3.59 5.94
C PHE A 79 -7.40 3.67 5.52
N PHE A 80 -8.11 4.73 5.91
CA PHE A 80 -9.51 4.88 5.55
C PHE A 80 -9.70 5.12 4.05
N GLY A 81 -8.81 5.88 3.42
CA GLY A 81 -8.80 6.08 1.97
C GLY A 81 -8.63 4.75 1.21
N GLY A 82 -7.64 3.94 1.60
CA GLY A 82 -7.39 2.62 1.03
C GLY A 82 -8.58 1.67 1.22
N ALA A 83 -9.20 1.67 2.40
CA ALA A 83 -10.40 0.87 2.66
C ALA A 83 -11.59 1.32 1.80
N ALA A 84 -11.79 2.62 1.61
CA ALA A 84 -12.86 3.15 0.76
C ALA A 84 -12.65 2.77 -0.72
N VAL A 85 -11.42 2.86 -1.22
CA VAL A 85 -11.09 2.41 -2.58
C VAL A 85 -11.34 0.91 -2.72
N GLN A 86 -10.88 0.12 -1.75
CA GLN A 86 -11.06 -1.33 -1.76
C GLN A 86 -12.53 -1.73 -1.70
N LEU A 87 -13.37 -0.99 -0.96
CA LEU A 87 -14.81 -1.16 -0.97
C LEU A 87 -15.39 -1.03 -2.39
N GLY A 88 -15.02 0.03 -3.10
CA GLY A 88 -15.44 0.28 -4.48
C GLY A 88 -14.99 -0.84 -5.44
N LEU A 89 -13.72 -1.24 -5.35
CA LEU A 89 -13.16 -2.31 -6.18
C LEU A 89 -13.81 -3.68 -5.89
N SER A 90 -14.05 -3.98 -4.62
CA SER A 90 -14.67 -5.25 -4.20
C SER A 90 -16.11 -5.37 -4.68
N ARG A 91 -16.87 -4.25 -4.71
CA ARG A 91 -18.20 -4.21 -5.33
C ARG A 91 -18.17 -4.51 -6.82
N ARG A 92 -17.19 -3.95 -7.54
CA ARG A 92 -17.01 -4.19 -8.98
C ARG A 92 -16.57 -5.62 -9.29
N ARG A 93 -15.63 -6.16 -8.51
CA ARG A 93 -15.09 -7.52 -8.71
C ARG A 93 -15.97 -8.64 -8.16
N ARG A 94 -16.92 -8.29 -7.29
CA ARG A 94 -17.76 -9.24 -6.55
C ARG A 94 -16.94 -10.20 -5.69
N ALA A 95 -15.76 -9.78 -5.24
CA ALA A 95 -14.88 -10.56 -4.39
C ALA A 95 -14.14 -9.67 -3.39
N LEU A 96 -13.92 -10.19 -2.18
CA LEU A 96 -13.10 -9.58 -1.13
C LEU A 96 -12.28 -10.67 -0.42
N ALA A 97 -10.97 -10.49 -0.35
CA ALA A 97 -10.10 -11.29 0.49
C ALA A 97 -9.96 -10.65 1.88
N VAL A 98 -10.13 -11.43 2.96
CA VAL A 98 -10.06 -10.94 4.33
C VAL A 98 -9.19 -11.84 5.20
N ALA A 99 -8.62 -11.25 6.26
CA ALA A 99 -7.96 -12.03 7.30
C ALA A 99 -8.96 -12.99 7.98
N GLY A 100 -8.57 -14.24 8.19
CA GLY A 100 -9.46 -15.26 8.76
C GLY A 100 -9.64 -15.15 10.27
N SER A 101 -8.65 -14.59 10.98
CA SER A 101 -8.65 -14.47 12.44
C SER A 101 -7.98 -13.17 12.89
N GLY A 102 -8.11 -12.83 14.17
CA GLY A 102 -7.39 -11.70 14.76
C GLY A 102 -5.87 -11.86 14.72
N ALA A 103 -5.36 -13.09 14.90
CA ALA A 103 -3.92 -13.37 14.80
C ALA A 103 -3.39 -13.15 13.37
N ASP A 104 -4.11 -13.66 12.37
CA ASP A 104 -3.78 -13.43 10.96
C ASP A 104 -3.80 -11.94 10.59
N LEU A 105 -4.82 -11.21 11.07
CA LEU A 105 -4.93 -9.77 10.92
C LEU A 105 -3.70 -9.02 11.46
N TRP A 106 -3.29 -9.33 12.69
CA TRP A 106 -2.13 -8.69 13.33
C TRP A 106 -0.81 -9.03 12.65
N VAL A 107 -0.66 -10.27 12.19
CA VAL A 107 0.53 -10.69 11.44
C VAL A 107 0.62 -9.95 10.10
N GLN A 108 -0.50 -9.77 9.39
CA GLN A 108 -0.54 -8.95 8.17
C GLN A 108 -0.21 -7.48 8.45
N ALA A 109 -0.83 -6.87 9.46
CA ALA A 109 -0.57 -5.48 9.81
C ALA A 109 0.89 -5.24 10.21
N GLY A 110 1.46 -6.12 11.06
CA GLY A 110 2.84 -6.05 11.48
C GLY A 110 3.82 -6.22 10.31
N TYR A 111 3.52 -7.16 9.39
CA TYR A 111 4.30 -7.32 8.17
C TYR A 111 4.30 -6.05 7.31
N TYR A 112 3.13 -5.44 7.10
CA TYR A 112 3.01 -4.22 6.31
C TYR A 112 3.79 -3.05 6.92
N LEU A 113 3.68 -2.89 8.24
CA LEU A 113 4.32 -1.81 8.98
C LEU A 113 5.85 -1.95 9.10
N LEU A 114 6.33 -3.14 9.44
CA LEU A 114 7.73 -3.32 9.85
C LEU A 114 8.66 -3.72 8.70
N LEU A 115 8.13 -4.36 7.67
CA LEU A 115 8.94 -4.90 6.57
C LEU A 115 8.56 -4.28 5.24
N ASN A 116 7.30 -4.44 4.85
CA ASN A 116 6.88 -4.11 3.49
C ASN A 116 6.99 -2.61 3.20
N ALA A 117 6.31 -1.75 3.96
CA ALA A 117 6.29 -0.33 3.68
C ALA A 117 7.68 0.31 3.79
N PRO A 118 8.49 0.09 4.84
CA PRO A 118 9.82 0.69 4.93
C PRO A 118 10.76 0.29 3.77
N LEU A 119 10.75 -0.98 3.37
CA LEU A 119 11.64 -1.46 2.32
C LEU A 119 11.18 -1.04 0.93
N GLU A 120 9.88 -0.96 0.68
CA GLU A 120 9.36 -0.36 -0.55
C GLU A 120 9.68 1.13 -0.63
N GLU A 121 9.45 1.89 0.44
CA GLU A 121 9.76 3.32 0.47
C GLU A 121 11.26 3.59 0.30
N ALA A 122 12.12 2.75 0.88
CA ALA A 122 13.56 2.85 0.68
C ALA A 122 13.97 2.72 -0.80
N VAL A 123 13.26 1.88 -1.57
CA VAL A 123 13.51 1.75 -3.02
C VAL A 123 12.83 2.86 -3.81
N PHE A 124 11.53 3.06 -3.67
CA PHE A 124 10.80 3.99 -4.54
C PHE A 124 11.08 5.46 -4.20
N ARG A 125 11.11 5.80 -2.90
CA ARG A 125 11.28 7.20 -2.45
C ARG A 125 12.75 7.50 -2.20
N GLY A 126 13.45 6.63 -1.47
CA GLY A 126 14.87 6.81 -1.20
C GLY A 126 15.74 6.67 -2.45
N LEU A 127 15.78 5.47 -3.01
CA LEU A 127 16.68 5.14 -4.11
C LEU A 127 16.27 5.81 -5.44
N LEU A 128 15.05 5.55 -5.92
CA LEU A 128 14.63 6.00 -7.26
C LEU A 128 14.29 7.49 -7.27
N GLN A 129 13.25 7.91 -6.55
CA GLN A 129 12.82 9.31 -6.53
C GLN A 129 13.92 10.21 -5.96
N GLY A 130 14.56 9.83 -4.85
CA GLY A 130 15.61 10.61 -4.20
C GLY A 130 16.83 10.82 -5.10
N ALA A 131 17.36 9.76 -5.72
CA ALA A 131 18.51 9.89 -6.61
C ALA A 131 18.17 10.70 -7.86
N LEU A 132 17.03 10.45 -8.48
CA LEU A 132 16.62 11.18 -9.68
C LEU A 132 16.28 12.65 -9.39
N THR A 133 15.76 12.95 -8.21
CA THR A 133 15.59 14.33 -7.74
C THR A 133 16.94 15.01 -7.55
N ALA A 134 17.93 14.31 -6.98
CA ALA A 134 19.28 14.86 -6.82
C ALA A 134 19.99 15.06 -8.18
N LEU A 135 19.69 14.23 -9.18
CA LEU A 135 20.30 14.30 -10.51
C LEU A 135 19.67 15.34 -11.44
N GLY A 136 18.35 15.49 -11.40
CA GLY A 136 17.62 16.30 -12.39
C GLY A 136 16.43 17.07 -11.84
N GLY A 137 16.31 17.19 -10.51
CA GLY A 137 15.26 17.95 -9.85
C GLY A 137 13.94 17.17 -9.63
N PRO A 138 12.99 17.78 -8.91
CA PRO A 138 11.80 17.09 -8.40
C PRO A 138 10.87 16.59 -9.50
N ALA A 139 10.77 17.30 -10.63
CA ALA A 139 9.96 16.86 -11.76
C ALA A 139 10.42 15.50 -12.29
N LEU A 140 11.74 15.30 -12.45
CA LEU A 140 12.30 14.03 -12.88
C LEU A 140 12.09 12.94 -11.82
N GLY A 141 12.40 13.24 -10.55
CA GLY A 141 12.24 12.27 -9.47
C GLY A 141 10.81 11.79 -9.28
N LEU A 142 9.84 12.70 -9.27
CA LEU A 142 8.42 12.37 -9.11
C LEU A 142 7.88 11.58 -10.29
N SER A 143 8.15 12.02 -11.53
CA SER A 143 7.63 11.35 -12.73
C SER A 143 8.23 9.96 -12.92
N ALA A 144 9.56 9.83 -12.85
CA ALA A 144 10.24 8.56 -13.02
C ALA A 144 10.00 7.60 -11.85
N GLY A 145 9.97 8.09 -10.61
CA GLY A 145 9.62 7.29 -9.44
C GLY A 145 8.20 6.73 -9.54
N THR A 146 7.24 7.56 -9.98
CA THR A 146 5.85 7.12 -10.22
C THR A 146 5.78 6.09 -11.35
N ALA A 147 6.46 6.33 -12.47
CA ALA A 147 6.49 5.39 -13.59
C ALA A 147 7.09 4.04 -13.19
N ALA A 148 8.17 4.04 -12.41
CA ALA A 148 8.78 2.82 -11.88
C ALA A 148 7.83 2.08 -10.93
N TYR A 149 7.10 2.79 -10.06
CA TYR A 149 6.09 2.20 -9.17
C TYR A 149 4.95 1.53 -9.94
N VAL A 150 4.43 2.20 -10.98
CA VAL A 150 3.38 1.67 -11.88
C VAL A 150 3.88 0.41 -12.58
N LEU A 151 5.08 0.48 -13.18
CA LEU A 151 5.67 -0.64 -13.90
C LEU A 151 5.91 -1.83 -12.97
N TYR A 152 6.45 -1.58 -11.78
CA TYR A 152 6.70 -2.59 -10.76
C TYR A 152 5.42 -3.37 -10.39
N HIS A 153 4.33 -2.68 -10.07
CA HIS A 153 3.06 -3.36 -9.74
C HIS A 153 2.46 -4.08 -10.94
N ARG A 154 2.56 -3.48 -12.14
CA ARG A 154 2.03 -4.09 -13.35
C ARG A 154 2.75 -5.38 -13.72
N LEU A 155 4.09 -5.40 -13.63
CA LEU A 155 4.92 -6.60 -13.82
C LEU A 155 4.70 -7.63 -12.71
N GLY A 156 4.33 -7.17 -11.50
CA GLY A 156 3.83 -8.03 -10.42
C GLY A 156 2.45 -8.65 -10.67
N GLY A 157 1.83 -8.41 -11.83
CA GLY A 157 0.57 -9.03 -12.23
C GLY A 157 -0.68 -8.33 -11.71
N TRP A 158 -0.55 -7.12 -11.15
CA TRP A 158 -1.70 -6.38 -10.62
C TRP A 158 -2.61 -5.90 -11.77
N ALA A 159 -3.92 -5.91 -11.52
CA ALA A 159 -4.89 -5.36 -12.47
C ALA A 159 -4.73 -3.84 -12.57
N TRP A 160 -4.93 -3.28 -13.77
CA TRP A 160 -4.77 -1.84 -14.00
C TRP A 160 -5.54 -0.95 -13.04
N GLN A 161 -6.74 -1.36 -12.64
CA GLN A 161 -7.55 -0.62 -11.67
C GLN A 161 -6.94 -0.61 -10.26
N ASP A 162 -6.24 -1.67 -9.84
CA ASP A 162 -5.47 -1.66 -8.59
C ASP A 162 -4.26 -0.75 -8.72
N VAL A 163 -3.51 -0.88 -9.82
CA VAL A 163 -2.32 -0.05 -10.08
C VAL A 163 -2.69 1.42 -10.09
N ALA A 164 -3.77 1.81 -10.77
CA ALA A 164 -4.25 3.18 -10.80
C ALA A 164 -4.65 3.66 -9.39
N ALA A 165 -5.40 2.85 -8.65
CA ALA A 165 -5.79 3.15 -7.27
C ALA A 165 -4.57 3.35 -6.35
N THR A 166 -3.64 2.41 -6.32
CA THR A 166 -2.46 2.50 -5.45
C THR A 166 -1.50 3.60 -5.89
N THR A 167 -1.42 3.91 -7.19
CA THR A 167 -0.64 5.04 -7.69
C THR A 167 -1.22 6.37 -7.24
N LEU A 168 -2.55 6.54 -7.31
CA LEU A 168 -3.21 7.75 -6.81
C LEU A 168 -2.99 7.94 -5.31
N VAL A 169 -3.02 6.86 -4.54
CA VAL A 169 -2.69 6.88 -3.10
C VAL A 169 -1.20 7.11 -2.85
N GLY A 170 -0.33 6.65 -3.76
CA GLY A 170 1.12 6.80 -3.68
C GLY A 170 1.65 8.20 -4.02
N MET A 171 0.90 9.00 -4.79
CA MET A 171 1.27 10.37 -5.16
C MET A 171 1.45 11.29 -3.92
N PRO A 172 0.52 11.33 -2.95
CA PRO A 172 0.76 12.03 -1.69
C PRO A 172 2.06 11.63 -0.98
N LEU A 173 2.41 10.34 -0.97
CA LEU A 173 3.65 9.88 -0.33
C LEU A 173 4.90 10.39 -1.07
N ALA A 174 4.88 10.40 -2.40
CA ALA A 174 5.97 10.94 -3.21
C ALA A 174 6.16 12.45 -2.94
N LEU A 175 5.07 13.20 -2.83
CA LEU A 175 5.10 14.61 -2.46
C LEU A 175 5.61 14.82 -1.03
N LEU A 176 5.12 14.05 -0.06
CA LEU A 176 5.56 14.13 1.34
C LEU A 176 7.07 13.88 1.48
N TYR A 177 7.62 12.90 0.77
CA TYR A 177 9.06 12.63 0.80
C TYR A 177 9.90 13.84 0.38
N TRP A 178 9.40 14.61 -0.59
CA TRP A 178 10.10 15.78 -1.12
C TRP A 178 9.85 17.06 -0.30
N LEU A 179 8.62 17.26 0.18
CA LEU A 179 8.17 18.52 0.78
C LEU A 179 8.40 18.61 2.29
N LEU A 180 8.58 17.48 2.99
CA LEU A 180 8.77 17.53 4.43
C LEU A 180 10.10 18.20 4.79
N PRO A 181 10.11 19.04 5.84
CA PRO A 181 11.28 19.83 6.20
C PRO A 181 12.42 18.97 6.76
N GLY A 182 13.64 19.51 6.64
CA GLY A 182 14.86 18.88 7.12
C GLY A 182 15.49 17.92 6.10
N PRO A 183 16.50 17.14 6.52
CA PRO A 183 17.08 16.12 5.66
C PRO A 183 16.00 15.08 5.25
N PRO A 184 16.08 14.52 4.03
CA PRO A 184 15.15 13.47 3.60
C PRO A 184 15.03 12.36 4.64
N SER A 185 13.81 11.90 4.87
CA SER A 185 13.48 10.87 5.85
C SER A 185 12.37 9.98 5.31
N LEU A 186 12.54 8.67 5.50
CA LEU A 186 11.55 7.66 5.13
C LEU A 186 10.50 7.43 6.22
N VAL A 187 10.63 8.06 7.41
CA VAL A 187 9.78 7.75 8.57
C VAL A 187 8.31 8.07 8.28
N ALA A 188 7.98 9.31 7.90
CA ALA A 188 6.58 9.67 7.66
C ALA A 188 5.96 8.86 6.52
N VAL A 189 6.70 8.72 5.41
CA VAL A 189 6.19 8.03 4.22
C VAL A 189 6.04 6.53 4.45
N SER A 190 6.91 5.90 5.26
CA SER A 190 6.77 4.48 5.61
C SER A 190 5.55 4.24 6.49
N LEU A 191 5.29 5.11 7.48
CA LEU A 191 4.11 5.02 8.32
C LEU A 191 2.82 5.22 7.51
N ALA A 192 2.80 6.27 6.68
CA ALA A 192 1.65 6.58 5.83
C ALA A 192 1.39 5.47 4.79
N HIS A 193 2.45 4.92 4.17
CA HIS A 193 2.35 3.76 3.29
C HIS A 193 1.82 2.54 4.03
N ALA A 194 2.33 2.22 5.22
CA ALA A 194 1.82 1.11 6.01
C ALA A 194 0.31 1.27 6.28
N GLY A 195 -0.14 2.48 6.60
CA GLY A 195 -1.56 2.82 6.70
C GLY A 195 -2.33 2.54 5.40
N ALA A 196 -1.84 3.04 4.26
CA ALA A 196 -2.42 2.79 2.94
C ALA A 196 -2.57 1.29 2.64
N THR A 197 -1.50 0.52 2.82
CA THR A 197 -1.46 -0.92 2.56
C THR A 197 -2.37 -1.68 3.52
N CYS A 198 -2.38 -1.34 4.81
CA CYS A 198 -3.33 -1.89 5.77
C CYS A 198 -4.78 -1.51 5.48
N GLY A 199 -5.03 -0.34 4.88
CA GLY A 199 -6.37 0.07 4.47
C GLY A 199 -6.85 -0.68 3.23
N PHE A 200 -5.96 -0.87 2.27
CA PHE A 200 -6.29 -1.50 1.00
C PHE A 200 -6.31 -3.04 1.09
N LEU A 201 -5.44 -3.63 1.90
CA LEU A 201 -5.24 -5.07 2.09
C LEU A 201 -5.45 -5.47 3.55
N GLY A 202 -5.68 -6.76 3.82
CA GLY A 202 -5.71 -7.31 5.19
C GLY A 202 -6.66 -6.60 6.16
N PRO A 203 -6.18 -5.67 7.01
CA PRO A 203 -7.01 -4.96 7.99
C PRO A 203 -8.22 -4.17 7.47
N GLY A 204 -8.09 -3.39 6.40
CA GLY A 204 -9.20 -2.63 5.83
C GLY A 204 -10.30 -3.54 5.26
N PRO A 205 -9.99 -4.52 4.39
CA PRO A 205 -10.92 -5.59 4.02
C PRO A 205 -11.63 -6.25 5.20
N TRP A 206 -10.89 -6.57 6.26
CA TRP A 206 -11.47 -7.16 7.47
C TRP A 206 -12.46 -6.20 8.15
N LEU A 207 -12.15 -4.91 8.23
CA LEU A 207 -13.04 -3.87 8.76
C LEU A 207 -14.31 -3.75 7.91
N LEU A 208 -14.19 -3.65 6.58
CA LEU A 208 -15.32 -3.57 5.65
C LEU A 208 -16.26 -4.77 5.80
N TRP A 209 -15.70 -5.97 5.92
CA TRP A 209 -16.45 -7.20 6.14
C TRP A 209 -17.15 -7.20 7.50
N ARG A 210 -16.46 -6.81 8.58
CA ARG A 210 -17.03 -6.77 9.93
C ARG A 210 -18.15 -5.74 10.07
N LEU A 211 -18.05 -4.62 9.35
CA LEU A 211 -19.09 -3.59 9.25
C LEU A 211 -20.20 -3.91 8.24
N ARG A 212 -20.11 -5.04 7.51
CA ARG A 212 -21.11 -5.50 6.53
C ARG A 212 -21.36 -4.49 5.39
N LEU A 213 -20.35 -3.73 4.98
CA LEU A 213 -20.49 -2.68 3.94
C LEU A 213 -20.54 -3.22 2.49
N LEU A 214 -20.39 -4.53 2.33
CA LEU A 214 -20.41 -5.28 1.07
C LEU A 214 -21.57 -6.29 0.98
N ALA A 215 -22.49 -6.25 1.95
CA ALA A 215 -23.66 -7.14 2.04
C ALA A 215 -24.79 -6.71 1.09
#